data_AF-A0A8C0ZAE5-F1
#
_entry.id   AF-A0A8C0ZAE5-F1
#
_cell.length_a   1.000
_cell.length_b   1.000
_cell.length_c   1.000
_cell.angle_alpha   90.00
_cell.angle_beta   90.00
_cell.angle_gamma   90.00
#
_symmetry.space_group_name_H-M   'P 1'
#
loop_
_entity.id
_entity.type
_entity.pdbx_description
1 polymer ?
#
loop_
_entity_poly.entity_id
_entity_poly.type
_entity_poly.pdbx_seq_one_letter_code
_entity_poly.pdbx_strand_id
1 'polypeptide(L)'
;LLSPDAARAAELRAECARGFEGIVLRLWPQLEVVVVRTAHGAERLYRDSLCQTDCQGLPFYCPFYQAAGALLGINLWPLEPAPQFLLCPDWAFCEFLPCLATREPRTVLLDELWEGREYGLVVTAQPGEYRCRTGEVLKVTGFHKQCPVVEPVRRESQTLSVRGESIPEEQFCQSLGRTLRMWPGARLIDYVCVESSLLGDSSGPCAPHYEVFMELQGLRDLSEGQRYRVSRTRALLW
;
A
#
# COMPACT_ATOMS: atom_id res chain seq x y z
N LEU A 1 -35.15 5.36 -2.45
CA LEU A 1 -35.53 6.24 -3.59
C LEU A 1 -34.86 7.59 -3.37
N LEU A 2 -34.08 8.07 -4.34
CA LEU A 2 -33.46 9.39 -4.30
C LEU A 2 -34.47 10.43 -4.79
N SER A 3 -34.74 11.46 -3.98
CA SER A 3 -35.57 12.61 -4.37
C SER A 3 -34.69 13.78 -4.80
N PRO A 4 -35.12 14.60 -5.77
CA PRO A 4 -34.38 15.78 -6.17
C PRO A 4 -34.33 16.81 -5.03
N ASP A 5 -33.11 17.26 -4.70
CA ASP A 5 -32.85 18.30 -3.70
C ASP A 5 -31.97 19.40 -4.31
N ALA A 6 -32.61 20.49 -4.74
CA ALA A 6 -31.93 21.61 -5.36
C ALA A 6 -31.08 22.42 -4.36
N ALA A 7 -31.50 22.47 -3.09
CA ALA A 7 -30.78 23.19 -2.05
C ALA A 7 -29.45 22.51 -1.75
N ARG A 8 -29.47 21.18 -1.54
CA ARG A 8 -28.26 20.40 -1.36
C ARG A 8 -27.35 20.47 -2.58
N ALA A 9 -27.91 20.43 -3.79
CA ALA A 9 -27.10 20.57 -5.01
C ALA A 9 -26.42 21.94 -5.13
N ALA A 10 -27.05 23.03 -4.67
CA ALA A 10 -26.43 24.35 -4.64
C ALA A 10 -25.31 24.44 -3.59
N GLU A 11 -25.52 23.88 -2.40
CA GLU A 11 -24.53 23.77 -1.33
C GLU A 11 -23.27 23.02 -1.80
N LEU A 12 -23.44 21.83 -2.40
CA LEU A 12 -22.33 21.04 -2.94
C LEU A 12 -21.50 21.82 -3.97
N ARG A 13 -22.17 22.56 -4.88
CA ARG A 13 -21.47 23.39 -5.88
C ARG A 13 -20.68 24.52 -5.23
N ALA A 14 -21.25 25.18 -4.21
CA ALA A 14 -20.57 26.24 -3.48
C ALA A 14 -19.33 25.72 -2.76
N GLU A 15 -19.42 24.55 -2.09
CA GLU A 15 -18.29 23.94 -1.40
C GLU A 15 -17.19 23.46 -2.35
N CYS A 16 -17.55 22.84 -3.49
CA CYS A 16 -16.57 22.44 -4.51
C CYS A 16 -15.86 23.65 -5.14
N ALA A 17 -16.55 24.77 -5.32
CA ALA A 17 -15.95 25.99 -5.88
C ALA A 17 -14.90 26.62 -4.96
N ARG A 18 -14.95 26.35 -3.65
CA ARG A 18 -13.96 26.81 -2.66
C ARG A 18 -12.65 25.99 -2.69
N GLY A 19 -12.64 24.84 -3.37
CA GLY A 19 -11.50 23.92 -3.41
C GLY A 19 -11.73 22.64 -2.60
N PHE A 20 -10.78 21.71 -2.67
CA PHE A 20 -10.94 20.34 -2.15
C PHE A 20 -10.24 20.08 -0.81
N GLU A 21 -9.32 20.96 -0.39
CA GLU A 21 -8.67 20.86 0.93
C GLU A 21 -9.73 20.86 2.04
N GLY A 22 -9.79 19.81 2.87
CA GLY A 22 -10.78 19.62 3.94
C GLY A 22 -12.23 19.46 3.49
N ILE A 23 -12.48 19.17 2.21
CA ILE A 23 -13.83 19.13 1.64
C ILE A 23 -14.73 18.09 2.30
N VAL A 24 -14.17 16.95 2.74
CA VAL A 24 -14.96 15.85 3.27
C VAL A 24 -15.70 16.28 4.54
N LEU A 25 -15.05 16.98 5.48
CA LEU A 25 -15.71 17.50 6.68
C LEU A 25 -16.72 18.61 6.36
N ARG A 26 -16.51 19.41 5.31
CA ARG A 26 -17.48 20.44 4.91
C ARG A 26 -18.74 19.83 4.32
N LEU A 27 -18.60 18.78 3.52
CA LEU A 27 -19.72 18.09 2.91
C LEU A 27 -20.44 17.17 3.91
N TRP A 28 -19.71 16.56 4.84
CA TRP A 28 -20.24 15.68 5.88
C TRP A 28 -19.76 16.12 7.27
N PRO A 29 -20.41 17.15 7.87
CA PRO A 29 -19.97 17.72 9.16
C PRO A 29 -20.01 16.76 10.34
N GLN A 30 -20.80 15.69 10.24
CA GLN A 30 -20.92 14.64 11.27
C GLN A 30 -20.00 13.44 11.01
N LEU A 31 -19.14 13.48 9.98
CA LEU A 31 -18.21 12.39 9.72
C LEU A 31 -17.10 12.39 10.76
N GLU A 32 -16.90 11.26 11.43
CA GLU A 32 -15.90 11.13 12.50
C GLU A 32 -14.65 10.36 12.07
N VAL A 33 -14.76 9.49 11.06
CA VAL A 33 -13.68 8.57 10.68
C VAL A 33 -13.73 8.23 9.20
N VAL A 34 -12.55 8.11 8.59
CA VAL A 34 -12.39 7.58 7.23
C VAL A 34 -11.94 6.13 7.33
N VAL A 35 -12.77 5.22 6.81
CA VAL A 35 -12.46 3.79 6.79
C VAL A 35 -11.63 3.47 5.55
N VAL A 36 -10.41 2.98 5.75
CA VAL A 36 -9.48 2.61 4.68
C VAL A 36 -8.99 1.17 4.83
N ARG A 37 -8.49 0.60 3.74
CA ARG A 37 -7.77 -0.66 3.77
C ARG A 37 -6.31 -0.45 4.16
N THR A 38 -5.62 -1.52 4.53
CA THR A 38 -4.16 -1.50 4.70
C THR A 38 -3.51 -1.03 3.40
N ALA A 39 -2.59 -0.07 3.51
CA ALA A 39 -1.89 0.53 2.38
C ALA A 39 -0.41 0.12 2.42
N HIS A 40 0.08 -0.44 1.32
CA HIS A 40 1.48 -0.83 1.14
C HIS A 40 2.11 -0.06 -0.04
N GLY A 41 3.43 0.15 0.01
CA GLY A 41 4.16 0.75 -1.11
C GLY A 41 3.55 2.07 -1.62
N ALA A 42 3.22 2.12 -2.90
CA ALA A 42 2.62 3.28 -3.57
C ALA A 42 1.25 3.68 -2.99
N GLU A 43 0.45 2.73 -2.46
CA GLU A 43 -0.85 3.02 -1.86
C GLU A 43 -0.75 3.99 -0.68
N ARG A 44 0.41 4.03 0.01
CA ARG A 44 0.68 4.99 1.09
C ARG A 44 0.72 6.43 0.58
N LEU A 45 1.18 6.67 -0.66
CA LEU A 45 1.21 8.01 -1.27
C LEU A 45 -0.20 8.60 -1.37
N TYR A 46 -1.15 7.77 -1.81
CA TYR A 46 -2.56 8.14 -1.91
C TYR A 46 -3.18 8.39 -0.53
N ARG A 47 -2.92 7.50 0.44
CA ARG A 47 -3.38 7.68 1.82
C ARG A 47 -2.88 8.99 2.42
N ASP A 48 -1.60 9.27 2.28
CA ASP A 48 -0.97 10.48 2.82
C ASP A 48 -1.51 11.74 2.12
N SER A 49 -1.71 11.68 0.80
CA SER A 49 -2.33 12.77 0.04
C SER A 49 -3.74 13.07 0.53
N LEU A 50 -4.61 12.05 0.64
CA LEU A 50 -5.98 12.21 1.13
C LEU A 50 -6.03 12.78 2.55
N CYS A 51 -5.15 12.30 3.43
CA CYS A 51 -5.04 12.77 4.81
C CYS A 51 -4.64 14.26 4.89
N GLN A 52 -3.77 14.72 3.99
CA GLN A 52 -3.28 16.10 3.96
C GLN A 52 -4.19 17.05 3.17
N THR A 53 -5.01 16.54 2.24
CA THR A 53 -5.92 17.33 1.42
C THR A 53 -7.37 17.13 1.84
N ASP A 54 -8.08 16.18 1.24
CA ASP A 54 -9.54 16.14 1.23
C ASP A 54 -10.12 15.79 2.59
N CYS A 55 -9.42 14.91 3.32
CA CYS A 55 -9.78 14.39 4.63
C CYS A 55 -9.00 15.06 5.77
N GLN A 56 -8.47 16.27 5.54
CA GLN A 56 -7.72 16.99 6.56
C GLN A 56 -8.50 17.08 7.88
N GLY A 57 -7.86 16.64 8.97
CA GLY A 57 -8.44 16.63 10.31
C GLY A 57 -9.29 15.40 10.65
N LEU A 58 -9.45 14.44 9.74
CA LEU A 58 -10.14 13.17 10.01
C LEU A 58 -9.15 12.04 10.36
N PRO A 59 -9.45 11.21 11.38
CA PRO A 59 -8.69 9.99 11.63
C PRO A 59 -8.99 8.93 10.56
N PHE A 60 -7.95 8.19 10.18
CA PHE A 60 -8.03 7.07 9.24
C PHE A 60 -7.99 5.76 10.02
N TYR A 61 -9.00 4.91 9.84
CA TYR A 61 -9.13 3.65 10.54
C TYR A 61 -9.23 2.48 9.58
N CYS A 62 -8.45 1.42 9.86
CA CYS A 62 -8.53 0.17 9.13
C CYS A 62 -9.12 -0.91 10.04
N PRO A 63 -10.42 -1.23 9.91
CA PRO A 63 -11.12 -2.14 10.84
C PRO A 63 -10.82 -3.61 10.59
N PHE A 64 -10.48 -3.97 9.35
CA PHE A 64 -10.46 -5.35 8.89
C PHE A 64 -9.19 -5.66 8.13
N TYR A 65 -8.62 -6.83 8.41
CA TYR A 65 -7.59 -7.42 7.58
C TYR A 65 -8.21 -8.40 6.57
N GLN A 66 -7.90 -8.19 5.30
CA GLN A 66 -8.35 -9.02 4.19
C GLN A 66 -7.16 -9.40 3.31
N ALA A 67 -7.05 -10.69 2.98
CA ALA A 67 -6.09 -11.20 2.02
C ALA A 67 -6.72 -12.35 1.22
N ALA A 68 -6.30 -12.51 -0.04
CA ALA A 68 -6.84 -13.52 -0.97
C ALA A 68 -8.38 -13.61 -0.97
N GLY A 69 -9.06 -12.46 -1.00
CA GLY A 69 -10.54 -12.41 -1.02
C GLY A 69 -11.24 -12.80 0.29
N ALA A 70 -10.48 -13.19 1.32
CA ALA A 70 -11.00 -13.61 2.61
C ALA A 70 -10.83 -12.53 3.67
N LEU A 71 -11.78 -12.48 4.61
CA LEU A 71 -11.68 -11.68 5.83
C LEU A 71 -10.95 -12.51 6.89
N LEU A 72 -9.86 -11.98 7.45
CA LEU A 72 -8.94 -12.77 8.28
C LEU A 72 -8.81 -12.27 9.72
N GLY A 73 -9.06 -10.98 9.94
CA GLY A 73 -8.88 -10.40 11.26
C GLY A 73 -9.50 -9.02 11.42
N ILE A 74 -9.51 -8.56 12.66
CA ILE A 74 -10.06 -7.28 13.08
C ILE A 74 -9.01 -6.43 13.77
N ASN A 75 -9.06 -5.13 13.54
CA ASN A 75 -8.28 -4.18 14.31
C ASN A 75 -9.04 -3.84 15.59
N LEU A 76 -8.41 -4.02 16.75
CA LEU A 76 -8.97 -3.65 18.05
C LEU A 76 -8.34 -2.36 18.61
N TRP A 77 -7.38 -1.79 17.90
CA TRP A 77 -6.53 -0.68 18.34
C TRP A 77 -6.65 0.51 17.39
N PRO A 78 -7.79 1.23 17.41
CA PRO A 78 -8.04 2.34 16.49
C PRO A 78 -7.11 3.55 16.70
N LEU A 79 -6.46 3.64 17.85
CA LEU A 79 -5.57 4.75 18.22
C LEU A 79 -4.11 4.50 17.82
N GLU A 80 -3.76 3.27 17.45
CA GLU A 80 -2.38 2.93 17.08
C GLU A 80 -2.07 3.44 15.66
N PRO A 81 -0.88 4.04 15.44
CA PRO A 81 -0.53 4.62 14.14
C PRO A 81 -0.35 3.55 13.06
N ALA A 82 0.19 2.39 13.45
CA ALA A 82 0.32 1.22 12.60
C ALA A 82 -0.85 0.26 12.85
N PRO A 83 -1.62 -0.14 11.82
CA PRO A 83 -2.75 -1.03 12.00
C PRO A 83 -2.27 -2.43 12.38
N GLN A 84 -2.79 -2.93 13.50
CA GLN A 84 -2.55 -4.29 14.00
C GLN A 84 -3.87 -5.05 13.99
N PHE A 85 -3.81 -6.34 13.68
CA PHE A 85 -5.01 -7.15 13.50
C PHE A 85 -4.97 -8.39 14.37
N LEU A 86 -6.05 -8.59 15.12
CA LEU A 86 -6.34 -9.85 15.78
C LEU A 86 -6.87 -10.83 14.73
N LEU A 87 -6.17 -11.94 14.51
CA LEU A 87 -6.65 -12.98 13.61
C LEU A 87 -7.86 -13.70 14.20
N CYS A 88 -8.84 -13.99 13.34
CA CYS A 88 -10.09 -14.66 13.69
C CYS A 88 -10.10 -16.09 13.11
N PRO A 89 -9.81 -17.13 13.92
CA PRO A 89 -9.71 -18.51 13.42
C PRO A 89 -11.00 -19.03 12.77
N ASP A 90 -12.16 -18.51 13.18
CA ASP A 90 -13.46 -18.95 12.67
C ASP A 90 -13.79 -18.43 11.26
N TRP A 91 -13.03 -17.45 10.75
CA TRP A 91 -13.34 -16.79 9.48
C TRP A 91 -12.68 -17.46 8.27
N ALA A 92 -11.45 -17.95 8.45
CA ALA A 92 -10.71 -18.68 7.44
C ALA A 92 -9.64 -19.55 8.10
N PHE A 93 -9.34 -20.69 7.48
CA PHE A 93 -8.24 -21.51 7.94
C PHE A 93 -6.91 -20.93 7.44
N CYS A 94 -6.05 -20.53 8.39
CA CYS A 94 -4.76 -19.90 8.11
C CYS A 94 -3.62 -20.81 8.54
N GLU A 95 -2.66 -20.98 7.65
CA GLU A 95 -1.37 -21.62 7.88
C GLU A 95 -0.26 -20.58 7.67
N PHE A 96 0.88 -20.78 8.35
CA PHE A 96 1.95 -19.78 8.39
C PHE A 96 3.29 -20.40 8.00
N LEU A 97 4.01 -19.73 7.10
CA LEU A 97 5.30 -20.18 6.59
C LEU A 97 6.42 -19.37 7.23
N PRO A 98 7.28 -19.93 8.11
CA PRO A 98 8.34 -19.14 8.75
C PRO A 98 9.34 -18.59 7.72
N CYS A 99 9.55 -17.27 7.70
CA CYS A 99 10.42 -16.63 6.69
C CYS A 99 11.91 -16.99 6.82
N LEU A 100 12.37 -17.40 8.02
CA LEU A 100 13.78 -17.74 8.29
C LEU A 100 14.11 -19.24 8.11
N ALA A 101 13.19 -20.06 7.58
CA ALA A 101 13.41 -21.49 7.45
C ALA A 101 14.32 -21.83 6.25
N THR A 102 15.46 -22.48 6.53
CA THR A 102 16.53 -22.77 5.56
C THR A 102 16.39 -24.10 4.82
N ARG A 103 15.45 -24.97 5.21
CA ARG A 103 15.18 -26.26 4.54
C ARG A 103 13.70 -26.63 4.66
N GLU A 104 13.05 -26.85 3.52
CA GLU A 104 11.65 -27.31 3.35
C GLU A 104 10.68 -26.73 4.40
N PRO A 105 10.18 -25.50 4.18
CA PRO A 105 9.41 -24.82 5.20
C PRO A 105 8.06 -25.52 5.35
N ARG A 106 7.92 -26.26 6.46
CA ARG A 106 6.62 -26.74 6.92
C ARG A 106 5.81 -25.54 7.38
N THR A 107 4.55 -25.53 7.00
CA THR A 107 3.60 -24.58 7.60
C THR A 107 3.41 -24.90 9.07
N VAL A 108 3.26 -23.86 9.86
CA VAL A 108 2.89 -23.92 11.27
C VAL A 108 1.47 -23.39 11.43
N LEU A 109 0.81 -23.79 12.51
CA LEU A 109 -0.54 -23.36 12.84
C LEU A 109 -0.53 -22.10 13.71
N LEU A 110 -1.74 -21.60 13.98
CA LEU A 110 -1.98 -20.35 14.69
C LEU A 110 -1.44 -20.34 16.13
N ASP A 111 -1.42 -21.49 16.80
CA ASP A 111 -0.91 -21.71 18.16
C ASP A 111 0.62 -21.88 18.23
N GLU A 112 1.27 -22.08 17.09
CA GLU A 112 2.72 -22.26 16.98
C GLU A 112 3.46 -20.96 16.61
N LEU A 113 2.73 -19.85 16.55
CA LEU A 113 3.26 -18.53 16.24
C LEU A 113 4.06 -17.95 17.41
N TRP A 114 5.11 -17.20 17.07
CA TRP A 114 5.98 -16.56 18.06
C TRP A 114 6.05 -15.07 17.82
N GLU A 115 5.91 -14.29 18.90
CA GLU A 115 6.06 -12.84 18.88
C GLU A 115 7.41 -12.42 18.29
N GLY A 116 7.38 -11.35 17.50
CA GLY A 116 8.54 -10.77 16.81
C GLY A 116 8.97 -11.51 15.55
N ARG A 117 8.37 -12.66 15.22
CA ARG A 117 8.70 -13.43 14.01
C ARG A 117 7.79 -13.07 12.84
N GLU A 118 8.34 -13.25 11.64
CA GLU A 118 7.66 -13.04 10.36
C GLU A 118 7.30 -14.36 9.70
N TYR A 119 6.10 -14.39 9.13
CA TYR A 119 5.54 -15.56 8.48
C TYR A 119 4.83 -15.18 7.18
N GLY A 120 5.06 -15.96 6.13
CA GLY A 120 4.24 -15.93 4.92
C GLY A 120 2.87 -16.55 5.17
N LEU A 121 1.81 -15.90 4.69
CA LEU A 121 0.43 -16.33 4.93
C LEU A 121 -0.07 -17.29 3.84
N VAL A 122 -0.63 -18.42 4.29
CA VAL A 122 -1.30 -19.41 3.45
C VAL A 122 -2.74 -19.55 3.90
N VAL A 123 -3.71 -19.36 2.99
CA VAL A 123 -5.14 -19.28 3.32
C VAL A 123 -5.92 -20.39 2.63
N THR A 124 -6.89 -20.94 3.36
CA THR A 124 -7.99 -21.74 2.83
C THR A 124 -9.30 -21.10 3.29
N ALA A 125 -10.04 -20.47 2.38
CA ALA A 125 -11.20 -19.64 2.73
C ALA A 125 -12.44 -19.90 1.86
N GLN A 126 -12.28 -19.98 0.54
CA GLN A 126 -13.40 -20.19 -0.37
C GLN A 126 -13.42 -21.60 -0.96
N PRO A 127 -14.58 -22.14 -1.35
CA PRO A 127 -14.66 -23.41 -2.06
C PRO A 127 -13.79 -23.39 -3.32
N GLY A 128 -12.83 -24.30 -3.41
CA GLY A 128 -11.88 -24.35 -4.54
C GLY A 128 -10.53 -23.67 -4.26
N GLU A 129 -10.42 -22.86 -3.21
CA GLU A 129 -9.19 -22.21 -2.79
C GLU A 129 -8.60 -22.92 -1.57
N TYR A 130 -7.69 -23.86 -1.83
CA TYR A 130 -7.05 -24.68 -0.79
C TYR A 130 -5.55 -24.37 -0.72
N ARG A 131 -5.09 -24.03 0.49
CA ARG A 131 -3.67 -23.77 0.81
C ARG A 131 -3.03 -22.76 -0.16
N CYS A 132 -3.74 -21.67 -0.43
CA CYS A 132 -3.30 -20.62 -1.35
C CYS A 132 -2.25 -19.73 -0.67
N ARG A 133 -1.06 -19.64 -1.25
CA ARG A 133 -0.04 -18.68 -0.80
C ARG A 133 -0.46 -17.29 -1.23
N THR A 134 -0.70 -16.42 -0.24
CA THR A 134 -1.17 -15.06 -0.50
C THR A 134 -0.05 -14.12 -0.96
N GLY A 135 1.20 -14.48 -0.67
CA GLY A 135 2.35 -13.59 -0.81
C GLY A 135 2.42 -12.52 0.28
N GLU A 136 1.48 -12.47 1.21
CA GLU A 136 1.53 -11.55 2.36
C GLU A 136 2.50 -12.09 3.42
N VAL A 137 3.31 -11.20 3.97
CA VAL A 137 4.16 -11.49 5.14
C VAL A 137 3.62 -10.75 6.34
N LEU A 138 3.31 -11.52 7.38
CA LEU A 138 2.78 -11.06 8.64
C LEU A 138 3.85 -11.14 9.72
N LYS A 139 3.99 -10.08 10.51
CA LYS A 139 4.78 -10.09 11.74
C LYS A 139 3.86 -10.25 12.94
N VAL A 140 4.15 -11.20 13.82
CA VAL A 140 3.41 -11.35 15.07
C VAL A 140 3.88 -10.26 16.04
N THR A 141 3.00 -9.34 16.41
CA THR A 141 3.32 -8.22 17.31
C THR A 141 2.99 -8.51 18.77
N GLY A 142 2.21 -9.56 19.02
CA GLY A 142 1.85 -10.01 20.36
C GLY A 142 0.66 -10.94 20.34
N PHE A 143 0.00 -11.08 21.48
CA PHE A 143 -1.18 -11.92 21.64
C PHE A 143 -2.26 -11.19 22.42
N HIS A 144 -3.49 -11.21 21.91
CA HIS A 144 -4.67 -10.83 22.68
C HIS A 144 -5.29 -12.10 23.25
N LYS A 145 -5.06 -12.33 24.55
CA LYS A 145 -5.32 -13.62 25.20
C LYS A 145 -4.46 -14.71 24.54
N GLN A 146 -5.09 -15.67 23.85
CA GLN A 146 -4.41 -16.75 23.12
C GLN A 146 -4.35 -16.51 21.61
N CYS A 147 -5.06 -15.49 21.10
CA CYS A 147 -5.11 -15.21 19.68
C CYS A 147 -3.96 -14.26 19.26
N PRO A 148 -3.21 -14.58 18.20
CA PRO A 148 -2.10 -13.78 17.75
C PRO A 148 -2.58 -12.46 17.16
N VAL A 149 -1.81 -11.42 17.44
CA VAL A 149 -1.94 -10.10 16.85
C VAL A 149 -0.85 -9.96 15.79
N VAL A 150 -1.23 -9.55 14.60
CA VAL A 150 -0.33 -9.49 13.44
C VAL A 150 -0.33 -8.11 12.78
N GLU A 151 0.81 -7.75 12.24
CA GLU A 151 1.04 -6.58 11.40
C GLU A 151 1.42 -7.06 9.99
N PRO A 152 0.69 -6.67 8.93
CA PRO A 152 1.08 -6.95 7.54
C PRO A 152 2.30 -6.09 7.18
N VAL A 153 3.44 -6.73 6.95
CA VAL A 153 4.72 -6.04 6.72
C VAL A 153 4.95 -5.77 5.24
N ARG A 154 4.83 -6.81 4.40
CA ARG A 154 5.13 -6.73 2.97
C ARG A 154 4.36 -7.75 2.15
N ARG A 155 4.31 -7.53 0.84
CA ARG A 155 3.83 -8.47 -0.17
C ARG A 155 5.01 -8.98 -0.98
N GLU A 156 5.35 -10.25 -0.83
CA GLU A 156 6.36 -10.96 -1.63
C GLU A 156 5.97 -11.08 -3.10
N SER A 157 4.68 -10.96 -3.44
CA SER A 157 4.19 -10.94 -4.82
C SER A 157 4.49 -9.63 -5.57
N GLN A 158 4.93 -8.57 -4.88
CA GLN A 158 5.21 -7.25 -5.45
C GLN A 158 6.71 -6.94 -5.39
N THR A 159 7.49 -7.73 -6.13
CA THR A 159 8.96 -7.55 -6.22
C THR A 159 9.40 -7.34 -7.64
N LEU A 160 10.42 -6.50 -7.82
CA LEU A 160 11.12 -6.28 -9.07
C LEU A 160 12.40 -7.14 -9.11
N SER A 161 12.64 -7.83 -10.22
CA SER A 161 13.77 -8.73 -10.48
C SER A 161 14.20 -8.70 -11.95
N VAL A 162 15.45 -8.32 -12.21
CA VAL A 162 15.98 -8.26 -13.59
C VAL A 162 17.17 -9.19 -13.77
N ARG A 163 17.92 -9.47 -12.70
CA ARG A 163 19.10 -10.35 -12.64
C ARG A 163 19.01 -11.36 -11.48
N GLY A 164 17.81 -11.61 -10.97
CA GLY A 164 17.58 -12.53 -9.85
C GLY A 164 17.67 -11.87 -8.47
N GLU A 165 17.82 -10.55 -8.39
CA GLU A 165 17.52 -9.77 -7.19
C GLU A 165 16.01 -9.77 -6.92
N SER A 166 15.59 -9.60 -5.67
CA SER A 166 14.18 -9.43 -5.34
C SER A 166 14.05 -8.11 -4.59
N ILE A 167 13.61 -7.07 -5.31
CA ILE A 167 13.44 -5.73 -4.73
C ILE A 167 11.97 -5.57 -4.37
N PRO A 168 11.59 -5.59 -3.07
CA PRO A 168 10.21 -5.36 -2.67
C PRO A 168 9.79 -3.92 -2.93
N GLU A 169 8.50 -3.73 -3.22
CA GLU A 169 7.91 -2.42 -3.53
C GLU A 169 8.25 -1.36 -2.46
N GLU A 170 8.20 -1.72 -1.18
CA GLU A 170 8.49 -0.77 -0.10
C GLU A 170 9.94 -0.25 -0.16
N GLN A 171 10.92 -1.13 -0.44
CA GLN A 171 12.32 -0.73 -0.59
C GLN A 171 12.52 0.15 -1.83
N PHE A 172 11.80 -0.15 -2.92
CA PHE A 172 11.84 0.65 -4.13
C PHE A 172 11.24 2.05 -3.90
N CYS A 173 10.06 2.13 -3.27
CA CYS A 173 9.40 3.37 -2.88
C CYS A 173 10.29 4.23 -1.98
N GLN A 174 10.99 3.63 -1.00
CA GLN A 174 11.95 4.35 -0.16
C GLN A 174 13.12 4.91 -0.97
N SER A 175 13.61 4.16 -1.97
CA SER A 175 14.70 4.59 -2.85
C SER A 175 14.27 5.75 -3.76
N LEU A 176 13.04 5.71 -4.27
CA LEU A 176 12.42 6.84 -4.97
C LEU A 176 12.30 8.07 -4.07
N GLY A 177 11.82 7.89 -2.83
CA GLY A 177 11.73 8.95 -1.84
C GLY A 177 13.06 9.65 -1.57
N ARG A 178 14.18 8.90 -1.52
CA ARG A 178 15.53 9.47 -1.39
C ARG A 178 15.95 10.25 -2.63
N THR A 179 15.61 9.77 -3.82
CA THR A 179 15.89 10.45 -5.08
C THR A 179 15.14 11.77 -5.19
N LEU A 180 13.86 11.80 -4.81
CA LEU A 180 13.02 13.00 -4.86
C LEU A 180 13.53 14.11 -3.94
N ARG A 181 14.22 13.80 -2.84
CA ARG A 181 14.88 14.81 -2.00
C ARG A 181 15.94 15.61 -2.75
N MET A 182 16.48 15.08 -3.85
CA MET A 182 17.42 15.80 -4.72
C MET A 182 16.72 16.77 -5.69
N TRP A 183 15.40 16.70 -5.80
CA TRP A 183 14.56 17.53 -6.68
C TRP A 183 13.62 18.41 -5.83
N PRO A 184 14.15 19.45 -5.17
CA PRO A 184 13.34 20.36 -4.37
C PRO A 184 12.20 20.96 -5.22
N GLY A 185 10.99 20.92 -4.67
CA GLY A 185 9.76 21.35 -5.36
C GLY A 185 9.02 20.23 -6.11
N ALA A 186 9.64 19.07 -6.35
CA ALA A 186 8.96 17.93 -6.94
C ALA A 186 8.22 17.12 -5.86
N ARG A 187 6.92 16.96 -6.04
CA ARG A 187 6.07 16.05 -5.26
C ARG A 187 5.71 14.85 -6.11
N LEU A 188 5.97 13.64 -5.62
CA LEU A 188 5.54 12.41 -6.28
C LEU A 188 4.04 12.20 -6.04
N ILE A 189 3.31 12.04 -7.14
CA ILE A 189 1.88 11.73 -7.14
C ILE A 189 1.70 10.22 -7.27
N ASP A 190 2.33 9.64 -8.28
CA ASP A 190 2.34 8.19 -8.51
C ASP A 190 3.60 7.74 -9.24
N TYR A 191 3.86 6.43 -9.24
CA TYR A 191 4.90 5.82 -10.06
C TYR A 191 4.50 4.42 -10.55
N VAL A 192 5.05 4.05 -11.69
CA VAL A 192 4.99 2.69 -12.22
C VAL A 192 6.39 2.25 -12.58
N CYS A 193 6.74 1.02 -12.22
CA CYS A 193 8.03 0.43 -12.56
C CYS A 193 7.83 -0.84 -13.38
N VAL A 194 8.64 -1.02 -14.42
CA VAL A 194 8.60 -2.19 -15.30
C VAL A 194 10.00 -2.75 -15.46
N GLU A 195 10.09 -4.07 -15.53
CA GLU A 195 11.32 -4.80 -15.84
C GLU A 195 11.53 -4.80 -17.36
N SER A 196 12.59 -4.14 -17.82
CA SER A 196 12.97 -4.13 -19.23
C SER A 196 13.74 -5.40 -19.62
N SER A 197 13.26 -6.56 -19.18
CA SER A 197 13.67 -7.89 -19.66
C SER A 197 12.74 -8.41 -20.77
N LEU A 198 11.53 -7.83 -20.90
CA LEU A 198 10.45 -8.27 -21.79
C LEU A 198 10.42 -7.59 -23.16
N LEU A 199 11.24 -6.56 -23.39
CA LEU A 199 11.33 -5.85 -24.67
C LEU A 199 12.32 -6.56 -25.61
N GLY A 200 11.86 -7.65 -26.25
CA GLY A 200 12.56 -8.25 -27.38
C GLY A 200 12.77 -7.24 -28.52
N ASP A 201 13.90 -7.33 -29.23
CA ASP A 201 14.40 -6.63 -30.44
C ASP A 201 14.18 -5.10 -30.60
N SER A 202 13.40 -4.47 -29.74
CA SER A 202 12.99 -3.06 -29.78
C SER A 202 13.66 -2.23 -28.68
N SER A 203 14.16 -2.89 -27.64
CA SER A 203 15.21 -2.33 -26.79
C SER A 203 16.54 -2.57 -27.50
N GLY A 204 17.35 -1.52 -27.70
CA GLY A 204 18.69 -1.66 -28.29
C GLY A 204 19.59 -2.59 -27.44
N PRO A 205 20.92 -2.65 -27.69
CA PRO A 205 21.85 -3.58 -27.03
C PRO A 205 22.13 -3.25 -25.55
N CYS A 206 21.12 -2.83 -24.79
CA CYS A 206 21.25 -2.42 -23.40
C CYS A 206 21.02 -3.61 -22.48
N ALA A 207 21.85 -3.71 -21.44
CA ALA A 207 21.70 -4.74 -20.43
C ALA A 207 20.32 -4.61 -19.74
N PRO A 208 19.77 -5.73 -19.22
CA PRO A 208 18.51 -5.72 -18.50
C PRO A 208 18.54 -4.67 -17.38
N HIS A 209 17.49 -3.85 -17.28
CA HIS A 209 17.35 -2.73 -16.33
C HIS A 209 15.88 -2.49 -15.96
N TYR A 210 15.64 -1.63 -14.97
CA TYR A 210 14.32 -1.17 -14.58
C TYR A 210 13.96 0.14 -15.27
N GLU A 211 12.76 0.23 -15.85
CA GLU A 211 12.19 1.47 -16.35
C GLU A 211 11.19 2.02 -15.33
N VAL A 212 11.31 3.30 -15.00
CA VAL A 212 10.50 3.94 -13.95
C VAL A 212 9.79 5.15 -14.52
N PHE A 213 8.47 5.09 -14.52
CA PHE A 213 7.57 6.16 -14.89
C PHE A 213 7.11 6.85 -13.60
N MET A 214 7.19 8.17 -13.56
CA MET A 214 6.86 8.96 -12.36
C MET A 214 5.93 10.10 -12.74
N GLU A 215 4.82 10.23 -12.03
CA GLU A 215 3.96 11.40 -12.09
C GLU A 215 4.40 12.38 -10.99
N LEU A 216 4.82 13.57 -11.42
CA LEU A 216 5.39 14.58 -10.52
C LEU A 216 4.62 15.90 -10.62
N GLN A 217 4.33 16.50 -9.47
CA GLN A 217 3.77 17.84 -9.35
C GLN A 217 4.84 18.84 -8.90
N GLY A 218 4.75 20.11 -9.33
CA GLY A 218 5.63 21.19 -8.86
C GLY A 218 6.93 21.39 -9.66
N LEU A 219 7.07 20.76 -10.84
CA LEU A 219 8.28 20.83 -11.67
C LEU A 219 8.56 22.19 -12.37
N ARG A 220 7.66 23.17 -12.25
CA ARG A 220 7.75 24.43 -13.00
C ARG A 220 8.97 25.28 -12.60
N ASP A 221 9.45 25.15 -11.37
CA ASP A 221 10.58 25.92 -10.82
C ASP A 221 11.93 25.18 -10.84
N LEU A 222 12.03 24.04 -11.53
CA LEU A 222 13.29 23.31 -11.63
C LEU A 222 14.32 24.04 -12.52
N SER A 223 15.54 24.19 -12.00
CA SER A 223 16.70 24.66 -12.77
C SER A 223 17.02 23.75 -13.95
N GLU A 224 17.68 24.27 -14.99
CA GLU A 224 18.09 23.49 -16.18
C GLU A 224 18.88 22.23 -15.82
N GLY A 225 19.75 22.30 -14.80
CA GLY A 225 20.52 21.15 -14.31
C GLY A 225 19.67 20.08 -13.62
N GLN A 226 18.54 20.46 -13.01
CA GLN A 226 17.59 19.52 -12.42
C GLN A 226 16.68 18.91 -13.49
N ARG A 227 16.25 19.69 -14.49
CA ARG A 227 15.54 19.17 -15.68
C ARG A 227 16.38 18.17 -16.46
N TYR A 228 17.69 18.43 -16.58
CA TYR A 228 18.64 17.50 -17.21
C TYR A 228 18.83 16.20 -16.41
N ARG A 229 18.73 16.23 -15.07
CA ARG A 229 18.77 15.02 -14.24
C ARG A 229 17.49 14.19 -14.37
N VAL A 230 16.33 14.85 -14.40
CA VAL A 230 15.02 14.21 -14.62
C VAL A 230 14.92 13.56 -16.00
N SER A 231 15.55 14.14 -17.04
CA SER A 231 15.52 13.57 -18.40
C SER A 231 16.56 12.46 -18.66
N ARG A 232 17.60 12.36 -17.83
CA ARG A 232 18.64 11.31 -17.94
C ARG A 232 18.22 10.00 -17.29
N THR A 233 17.42 10.08 -16.23
CA THR A 233 16.52 9.00 -15.83
C THR A 233 15.43 8.99 -16.91
N ARG A 234 15.23 7.92 -17.69
CA ARG A 234 14.16 7.89 -18.71
C ARG A 234 12.77 7.87 -18.04
N ALA A 235 12.41 8.95 -17.36
CA ALA A 235 11.05 9.24 -16.92
C ALA A 235 10.37 9.93 -18.11
N LEU A 236 9.57 9.16 -18.85
CA LEU A 236 8.69 9.75 -19.85
C LEU A 236 7.60 10.52 -19.08
N LEU A 237 7.70 11.86 -19.13
CA LEU A 237 6.69 12.78 -18.63
C LEU A 237 5.47 12.71 -19.57
N TRP A 238 4.31 12.32 -19.03
CA TRP A 238 3.01 12.51 -19.68
C TRP A 238 2.18 13.49 -18.86
#